data_AF-A0A2P5B0B6-F1
#
_entry.id   AF-A0A2P5B0B6-F1
#
_cell.length_a   1.000
_cell.length_b   1.000
_cell.length_c   1.000
_cell.angle_alpha   90.00
_cell.angle_beta   90.00
_cell.angle_gamma   90.00
#
_symmetry.space_group_name_H-M   'P 1'
#
loop_
_entity.id
_entity.type
_entity.pdbx_description
1 polymer ?
#
loop_
_entity_poly.entity_id
_entity_poly.type
_entity_poly.pdbx_seq_one_letter_code
_entity_poly.pdbx_strand_id
1 'polypeptide(L)'
;MDIKVKFIVGALHETGAREMFIEFVGDLGIKPRYKNLLIDVVNECGSLPLVIKIVACALKDRSKDRWETALNELRYSAPENIADISRSLYQSLKMSYDSLESEEQKSLLLLCGIFPKDTLINADELLVYSVGQG
;
A
#
# COMPACT_ATOMS: atom_id res chain seq x y z
N MET A 1 8.38 28.10 -14.71
CA MET A 1 7.33 28.57 -13.77
C MET A 1 6.22 27.54 -13.87
N ASP A 2 6.43 26.39 -13.24
CA ASP A 2 5.55 25.24 -13.37
C ASP A 2 4.34 25.43 -12.48
N ILE A 3 3.17 25.52 -13.10
CA ILE A 3 1.89 25.45 -12.39
C ILE A 3 1.78 24.03 -11.88
N LYS A 4 2.14 23.79 -10.61
CA LYS A 4 1.78 22.57 -9.90
C LYS A 4 0.27 22.57 -9.71
N VAL A 5 -0.46 22.03 -10.70
CA VAL A 5 -1.88 21.76 -10.56
C VAL A 5 -2.01 20.69 -9.47
N LYS A 6 -2.38 21.11 -8.27
CA LYS A 6 -2.61 20.22 -7.14
C LYS A 6 -3.98 19.58 -7.32
N PHE A 7 -4.01 18.45 -8.03
CA PHE A 7 -5.19 17.59 -8.03
C PHE A 7 -5.31 16.94 -6.65
N ILE A 8 -6.28 17.39 -5.87
CA ILE A 8 -6.66 16.67 -4.66
C ILE A 8 -7.36 15.41 -5.15
N VAL A 9 -6.64 14.29 -5.10
CA VAL A 9 -7.23 12.98 -5.33
C VAL A 9 -8.22 12.74 -4.19
N GLY A 10 -9.50 12.93 -4.50
CA GLY A 10 -10.60 12.68 -3.57
C GLY A 10 -10.76 11.19 -3.28
N ALA A 11 -11.47 10.89 -2.20
CA ALA A 11 -11.91 9.53 -1.91
C ALA A 11 -12.74 8.97 -3.08
N LEU A 12 -12.48 7.71 -3.46
CA LEU A 12 -13.29 7.01 -4.45
C LEU A 12 -14.69 6.74 -3.89
N HIS A 13 -15.69 6.73 -4.78
CA HIS A 13 -16.98 6.15 -4.45
C HIS A 13 -16.83 4.66 -4.16
N GLU A 14 -17.63 4.12 -3.24
CA GLU A 14 -17.53 2.73 -2.74
C GLU A 14 -17.46 1.69 -3.87
N THR A 15 -18.27 1.85 -4.92
CA THR A 15 -18.23 0.97 -6.10
C THR A 15 -16.88 1.02 -6.83
N GLY A 16 -16.35 2.22 -7.06
CA GLY A 16 -15.07 2.41 -7.75
C GLY A 16 -13.88 1.93 -6.92
N ALA A 17 -13.95 2.07 -5.59
CA ALA A 17 -12.94 1.53 -4.68
C ALA A 17 -12.87 0.00 -4.76
N ARG A 18 -14.02 -0.67 -4.82
CA ARG A 18 -14.10 -2.14 -4.97
C ARG A 18 -13.61 -2.61 -6.33
N GLU A 19 -14.01 -1.95 -7.41
CA GLU A 19 -13.56 -2.26 -8.77
C GLU A 19 -12.03 -2.13 -8.89
N MET A 20 -11.48 -1.03 -8.38
CA MET A 20 -10.03 -0.80 -8.33
C MET A 20 -9.31 -1.88 -7.52
N PHE A 21 -9.86 -2.28 -6.38
CA PHE A 21 -9.26 -3.34 -5.55
C PHE A 21 -9.25 -4.69 -6.28
N ILE A 22 -10.36 -5.06 -6.95
CA ILE A 22 -10.46 -6.29 -7.75
C ILE A 22 -9.45 -6.26 -8.91
N GLU A 23 -9.27 -5.12 -9.57
CA GLU A 23 -8.29 -4.94 -10.65
C GLU A 23 -6.87 -5.32 -10.21
N PHE A 24 -6.44 -4.87 -9.03
CA PHE A 24 -5.09 -5.13 -8.51
C PHE A 24 -4.92 -6.53 -7.92
N VAL A 25 -5.93 -7.06 -7.23
CA VAL A 25 -5.90 -8.40 -6.63
C VAL A 25 -6.06 -9.51 -7.69
N GLY A 26 -6.75 -9.24 -8.78
CA GLY A 26 -7.07 -10.23 -9.82
C GLY A 26 -8.14 -11.23 -9.39
N ASP A 27 -8.03 -12.48 -9.88
CA ASP A 27 -9.05 -13.53 -9.75
C ASP A 27 -9.52 -13.82 -8.31
N LEU A 28 -8.68 -13.54 -7.30
CA LEU A 28 -9.07 -13.69 -5.90
C LEU A 28 -10.23 -12.77 -5.52
N GLY A 29 -10.30 -11.56 -6.08
CA GLY A 29 -11.36 -10.58 -5.79
C GLY A 29 -12.75 -10.98 -6.30
N ILE A 30 -12.80 -11.89 -7.27
CA ILE A 30 -14.05 -12.38 -7.89
C ILE A 30 -14.55 -13.66 -7.20
N LYS A 31 -13.67 -14.37 -6.48
CA LYS A 31 -14.01 -15.63 -5.82
C LYS A 31 -15.02 -15.41 -4.68
N PRO A 32 -16.16 -16.14 -4.64
CA PRO A 32 -17.21 -15.93 -3.63
C PRO A 32 -16.71 -15.98 -2.18
N ARG A 33 -15.72 -16.83 -1.91
CA ARG A 33 -15.12 -16.99 -0.57
C ARG A 33 -14.34 -15.77 -0.05
N TYR A 34 -13.96 -14.84 -0.93
CA TYR A 34 -13.28 -13.58 -0.58
C TYR A 34 -14.20 -12.36 -0.64
N LYS A 35 -15.42 -12.49 -1.18
CA LYS A 35 -16.31 -11.36 -1.47
C LYS A 35 -16.58 -10.47 -0.23
N ASN A 36 -16.95 -11.08 0.90
CA ASN A 36 -17.20 -10.33 2.13
C ASN A 36 -15.92 -9.72 2.69
N LEU A 37 -14.83 -10.49 2.68
CA LEU A 37 -13.53 -10.07 3.20
C LEU A 37 -12.96 -8.88 2.39
N LEU A 38 -13.15 -8.89 1.07
CA LEU A 38 -12.80 -7.79 0.19
C LEU A 38 -13.57 -6.53 0.53
N ILE A 39 -14.88 -6.62 0.75
CA ILE A 39 -15.71 -5.47 1.14
C ILE A 39 -15.19 -4.88 2.46
N ASP A 40 -14.94 -5.72 3.45
CA ASP A 40 -14.43 -5.28 4.75
C ASP A 40 -13.06 -4.60 4.63
N VAL A 41 -12.12 -5.20 3.88
CA VAL A 41 -10.78 -4.63 3.66
C VAL A 41 -10.87 -3.29 2.94
N VAL A 42 -11.68 -3.18 1.89
CA VAL A 42 -11.86 -1.93 1.14
C VAL A 42 -12.46 -0.83 2.02
N ASN A 43 -13.40 -1.18 2.91
CA ASN A 43 -14.00 -0.24 3.85
C ASN A 43 -12.96 0.30 4.85
N GLU A 44 -12.09 -0.56 5.40
CA GLU A 44 -11.01 -0.12 6.31
C GLU A 44 -9.95 0.74 5.59
N CYS A 45 -9.77 0.59 4.27
CA CYS A 45 -8.84 1.42 3.50
C CYS A 45 -9.26 2.90 3.38
N GLY A 46 -10.50 3.27 3.78
CA GLY A 46 -10.93 4.67 3.84
C GLY A 46 -11.03 5.35 2.48
N SER A 47 -11.27 4.59 1.40
CA SER A 47 -11.53 5.07 0.03
C SER A 47 -10.39 5.87 -0.63
N LEU A 48 -9.18 5.86 -0.07
CA LEU A 48 -8.00 6.51 -0.67
C LEU A 48 -7.39 5.60 -1.76
N PRO A 49 -7.29 6.04 -3.04
CA PRO A 49 -6.81 5.19 -4.13
C PRO A 49 -5.42 4.58 -3.88
N LEU A 50 -4.52 5.36 -3.27
CA LEU A 50 -3.18 4.89 -2.92
C LEU A 50 -3.24 3.77 -1.89
N VAL A 51 -4.05 3.92 -0.84
CA VAL A 51 -4.23 2.93 0.22
C VAL A 51 -4.80 1.63 -0.36
N ILE A 52 -5.87 1.74 -1.16
CA ILE A 52 -6.51 0.62 -1.84
C ILE A 52 -5.49 -0.15 -2.68
N LYS A 53 -4.70 0.55 -3.51
CA LYS A 53 -3.68 -0.08 -4.36
C LYS A 53 -2.62 -0.81 -3.53
N ILE A 54 -2.11 -0.17 -2.48
CA ILE A 54 -1.08 -0.73 -1.60
C ILE A 54 -1.58 -2.03 -0.96
N VAL A 55 -2.78 -2.00 -0.36
CA VAL A 55 -3.36 -3.18 0.31
C VAL A 55 -3.70 -4.28 -0.69
N ALA A 56 -4.28 -3.93 -1.85
CA ALA A 56 -4.58 -4.89 -2.90
C ALA A 56 -3.32 -5.63 -3.39
N CYS A 57 -2.24 -4.90 -3.65
CA CYS A 57 -0.97 -5.49 -4.05
C CYS A 57 -0.36 -6.39 -2.96
N ALA A 58 -0.44 -5.98 -1.69
CA ALA A 58 0.08 -6.77 -0.55
C ALA A 58 -0.70 -8.10 -0.36
N LEU A 59 -1.98 -8.11 -0.72
CA LEU A 59 -2.88 -9.26 -0.59
C LEU A 59 -3.00 -10.10 -1.86
N LYS A 60 -2.44 -9.63 -2.97
CA LYS A 60 -2.41 -10.35 -4.24
C LYS A 60 -1.74 -11.72 -4.06
N ASP A 61 -2.38 -12.75 -4.61
CA ASP A 61 -1.92 -14.14 -4.55
C ASP A 61 -1.71 -14.71 -3.13
N ARG A 62 -2.23 -14.04 -2.09
CA ARG A 62 -2.15 -14.51 -0.68
C ARG A 62 -3.36 -15.37 -0.26
N SER A 63 -3.16 -16.18 0.77
CA SER A 63 -4.19 -17.06 1.35
C SER A 63 -5.29 -16.27 2.06
N LYS A 64 -6.47 -16.89 2.26
CA LYS A 64 -7.59 -16.29 2.99
C LYS A 64 -7.21 -15.92 4.42
N ASP A 65 -6.44 -16.76 5.10
CA ASP A 65 -5.97 -16.51 6.47
C ASP A 65 -5.10 -15.24 6.54
N ARG A 66 -4.27 -15.00 5.52
CA ARG A 66 -3.48 -13.76 5.45
C ARG A 66 -4.35 -12.53 5.25
N TRP A 67 -5.41 -12.64 4.46
CA TRP A 67 -6.37 -11.54 4.31
C TRP A 67 -7.11 -11.23 5.61
N GLU A 68 -7.51 -12.25 6.37
CA GLU A 68 -8.15 -12.07 7.69
C GLU A 68 -7.19 -11.41 8.69
N THR A 69 -5.92 -11.83 8.65
CA THR A 69 -4.86 -11.23 9.48
C THR A 69 -4.62 -9.76 9.09
N ALA A 70 -4.52 -9.46 7.80
CA ALA A 70 -4.35 -8.11 7.29
C ALA A 70 -5.54 -7.19 7.64
N LEU A 71 -6.77 -7.72 7.61
CA LEU A 71 -7.95 -6.97 8.06
C LEU A 71 -7.84 -6.58 9.54
N ASN A 72 -7.36 -7.49 10.38
CA ASN A 72 -7.12 -7.19 11.79
C ASN A 72 -5.98 -6.18 11.98
N GLU A 73 -4.90 -6.28 11.20
CA GLU A 73 -3.81 -5.30 11.20
C GLU A 73 -4.32 -3.90 10.81
N LEU A 74 -5.14 -3.79 9.77
CA LEU A 74 -5.81 -2.53 9.36
C LEU A 74 -6.70 -1.94 10.45
N ARG A 75 -7.35 -2.76 11.27
CA ARG A 75 -8.21 -2.27 12.35
C ARG A 75 -7.44 -1.81 13.58
N TYR A 76 -6.35 -2.48 13.92
CA TYR A 76 -5.78 -2.39 15.28
C TYR A 76 -4.29 -2.05 15.37
N SER A 77 -3.52 -2.11 14.27
CA SER A 77 -2.04 -2.04 14.35
C SER A 77 -1.41 -0.65 14.17
N ALA A 78 -2.19 0.44 14.07
CA ALA A 78 -1.60 1.76 13.83
C ALA A 78 -1.07 2.45 15.11
N PRO A 79 0.09 3.11 15.02
CA PRO A 79 0.50 4.14 15.97
C PRO A 79 -0.50 5.30 15.98
N GLU A 80 -0.78 5.86 17.16
CA GLU A 80 -1.76 6.95 17.31
C GLU A 80 -1.26 8.32 16.81
N ASN A 81 0.04 8.50 16.58
CA ASN A 81 0.63 9.81 16.31
C ASN A 81 1.76 9.77 15.27
N ILE A 82 1.42 9.76 13.99
CA ILE A 82 2.34 10.14 12.92
C ILE A 82 1.77 11.40 12.28
N ALA A 83 2.44 12.54 12.51
CA ALA A 83 2.03 13.81 11.93
C ALA A 83 1.95 13.71 10.40
N ASP A 84 0.92 14.32 9.80
CA ASP A 84 0.64 14.35 8.36
C ASP A 84 0.31 13.01 7.66
N ILE A 85 0.16 11.89 8.39
CA ILE A 85 -0.22 10.60 7.80
C ILE A 85 -1.46 10.05 8.51
N SER A 86 -2.50 9.69 7.75
CA SER A 86 -3.68 9.06 8.33
C SER A 86 -3.34 7.66 8.86
N ARG A 87 -4.05 7.25 9.91
CA ARG A 87 -3.94 5.93 10.52
C ARG A 87 -3.97 4.79 9.49
N SER A 88 -4.98 4.84 8.60
CA SER A 88 -5.20 3.85 7.54
C SER A 88 -4.08 3.82 6.50
N LEU A 89 -3.52 4.99 6.16
CA LEU A 89 -2.40 5.09 5.23
C LEU A 89 -1.13 4.47 5.82
N TYR A 90 -0.83 4.76 7.08
CA TYR A 90 0.32 4.15 7.75
C TYR A 90 0.21 2.61 7.81
N GLN A 91 -0.92 2.07 8.26
CA GLN A 91 -1.11 0.62 8.33
C GLN A 91 -0.96 -0.04 6.97
N SER A 92 -1.48 0.59 5.93
CA SER A 92 -1.38 0.06 4.58
C SER A 92 0.06 0.07 4.07
N LEU A 93 0.80 1.16 4.30
CA LEU A 93 2.23 1.23 3.99
C LEU A 93 3.01 0.15 4.75
N LYS A 94 2.73 -0.02 6.05
CA LYS A 94 3.35 -1.06 6.87
C LYS A 94 3.05 -2.46 6.35
N MET A 95 1.80 -2.77 6.03
CA MET A 95 1.44 -4.07 5.48
C MET A 95 2.12 -4.34 4.14
N SER A 96 2.23 -3.33 3.27
CA SER A 96 2.95 -3.49 2.00
C SER A 96 4.44 -3.71 2.23
N TYR A 97 5.05 -3.01 3.18
CA TYR A 97 6.44 -3.24 3.57
C TYR A 97 6.66 -4.65 4.12
N ASP A 98 5.81 -5.08 5.05
CA ASP A 98 5.88 -6.40 5.69
C ASP A 98 5.58 -7.54 4.70
N SER A 99 4.87 -7.25 3.60
CA SER A 99 4.55 -8.23 2.54
C SER A 99 5.68 -8.49 1.54
N LEU A 100 6.76 -7.69 1.58
CA LEU A 100 7.94 -7.88 0.73
C LEU A 100 8.65 -9.18 1.09
N GLU A 101 9.04 -9.94 0.07
CA GLU A 101 9.47 -11.34 0.23
C GLU A 101 10.92 -11.49 0.68
N SER A 102 11.74 -10.47 0.42
CA SER A 102 13.18 -10.48 0.68
C SER A 102 13.64 -9.29 1.52
N GLU A 103 14.68 -9.48 2.32
CA GLU A 103 15.27 -8.40 3.12
C GLU A 103 15.96 -7.36 2.22
N GLU A 104 16.40 -7.77 1.03
CA GLU A 104 16.92 -6.88 -0.02
C GLU A 104 15.84 -5.91 -0.52
N GLN A 105 14.62 -6.39 -0.79
CA GLN A 105 13.50 -5.52 -1.19
C GLN A 105 13.12 -4.52 -0.10
N LYS A 106 13.10 -4.97 1.16
CA LYS A 106 12.83 -4.12 2.32
C LYS A 106 13.90 -3.04 2.49
N SER A 107 15.16 -3.43 2.43
CA SER A 107 16.32 -2.53 2.54
C SER A 107 16.35 -1.51 1.39
N LEU A 108 16.05 -1.94 0.17
CA LEU A 108 15.97 -1.05 -0.98
C LEU A 108 14.86 0.00 -0.82
N LEU A 109 13.70 -0.39 -0.30
CA LEU A 109 12.60 0.55 -0.04
C LEU A 109 12.97 1.55 1.07
N LEU A 110 13.69 1.12 2.12
CA LEU A 110 14.21 2.02 3.15
C LEU A 110 15.25 3.00 2.58
N LEU A 111 16.12 2.54 1.68
CA LEU A 111 17.13 3.37 1.02
C LEU A 111 16.50 4.54 0.25
N CYS A 112 15.36 4.31 -0.41
CA CYS A 112 14.58 5.37 -1.06
C CYS A 112 14.16 6.49 -0.08
N GLY A 113 14.00 6.19 1.21
CA GLY A 113 13.63 7.16 2.24
C GLY A 113 14.73 8.15 2.63
N ILE A 114 15.98 7.91 2.22
CA ILE A 114 17.10 8.82 2.48
C ILE A 114 17.07 10.03 1.53
N PHE A 115 16.42 9.88 0.37
CA PHE A 115 16.31 10.96 -0.61
C PHE A 115 15.29 12.01 -0.18
N PRO A 116 15.51 13.30 -0.52
CA PRO A 116 14.54 14.34 -0.21
C PRO A 116 13.17 14.06 -0.83
N LYS A 117 12.11 14.51 -0.16
CA LYS A 117 10.74 14.40 -0.66
C LYS A 117 10.61 14.97 -2.08
N ASP A 118 9.85 14.29 -2.93
CA ASP A 118 9.56 14.65 -4.33
C ASP A 118 10.80 14.67 -5.26
N THR A 119 11.86 13.94 -4.91
CA THR A 119 13.06 13.79 -5.76
C THR A 119 12.87 12.66 -6.78
N LEU A 120 13.31 12.89 -8.01
CA LEU A 120 13.44 11.81 -9.00
C LEU A 120 14.68 10.98 -8.67
N ILE A 121 14.47 9.74 -8.24
CA ILE A 121 15.55 8.80 -7.91
C ILE A 121 15.84 7.98 -9.16
N ASN A 122 17.09 7.99 -9.62
CA ASN A 122 17.53 7.11 -10.71
C ASN A 122 17.77 5.70 -10.17
N ALA A 123 17.25 4.68 -10.86
CA ALA A 123 17.45 3.28 -10.49
C ALA A 123 18.93 2.89 -10.47
N ASP A 124 19.74 3.41 -11.39
CA ASP A 124 21.18 3.14 -11.44
C ASP A 124 21.90 3.72 -10.22
N GLU A 125 21.49 4.91 -9.79
CA GLU A 125 22.02 5.57 -8.59
C GLU A 125 21.65 4.78 -7.33
N LEU A 126 20.41 4.30 -7.23
CA LEU A 126 19.94 3.47 -6.14
C LEU A 126 20.73 2.14 -6.05
N LEU A 127 21.06 1.53 -7.19
CA LEU A 127 21.87 0.32 -7.26
C LEU A 127 23.30 0.57 -6.76
N VAL A 128 23.93 1.68 -7.16
CA VAL A 128 25.27 2.05 -6.67
C VAL A 128 25.28 2.19 -5.14
N TYR A 129 24.27 2.85 -4.57
CA TYR A 129 24.14 2.96 -3.11
C TYR A 129 23.87 1.62 -2.43
N SER A 130 23.12 0.70 -3.06
CA SER A 130 22.85 -0.63 -2.51
C SER A 130 24.09 -1.54 -2.49
N VAL A 131 24.98 -1.42 -3.48
CA VAL A 131 26.25 -2.18 -3.55
C VAL A 131 27.29 -1.62 -2.60
N GLY A 132 27.26 -0.31 -2.31
CA GLY A 132 28.15 0.34 -1.35
C GLY A 132 27.89 0.01 0.13
N GLN A 133 26.81 -0.70 0.45
CA GLN A 133 26.50 -1.20 1.80
C GLN A 133 26.77 -2.71 1.99
N GLY A 134 27.34 -3.38 0.97
CA GLY A 134 27.76 -4.78 1.04
C GLY A 134 29.12 -5.00 1.66
#